data_AF-A9EB36-F1
#
_entry.id   AF-A9EB36-F1
#
_cell.length_a   1.000
_cell.length_b   1.000
_cell.length_c   1.000
_cell.angle_alpha   90.00
_cell.angle_beta   90.00
_cell.angle_gamma   90.00
#
_symmetry.space_group_name_H-M   'P 1'
#
loop_
_entity.id
_entity.type
_entity.pdbx_description
1 polymer ?
#
loop_
_entity_poly.entity_id
_entity_poly.type
_entity_poly.pdbx_seq_one_letter_code
_entity_poly.pdbx_strand_id
1 'polypeptide(L)'
;MFKKAIALLLLFVSCSLFSQQLTLKHYEGKETTFNTKVVIDSISFTGFNLKINVDDSLATLDNISNINKKLNAEGNFKFTLNDNIANISYSSGNVITVHKAMTLFEITTKPKQGFSAVIYEVTDDSFFNYDSINQAYNSKDQKIEKTIIHPKPFFSSDKIVFGILMLILGFVFYTESSKKSGWKTFYKYVPALLICYVLPAILSSFGIISDKYSETYMIASRFLLPAALILMTLSIDLKGVFNLGPKALIMFFTGTIGIIIGGPLAILLISFVYPEAVGGMGPDAVWRGLSTLAGSWIGGGANQAAMYEIYEYSPDKYGAMVLVDIVVANLWMAILLLGIGKSQKIDNWLKADNSAIEHLKVKVSAFADKIKRNPTLSELMIMLALAFGGVSLAHFGASNITDYLTSNFDAVKDKDGALSFLGSSFFWMITIATAFGITLSYTKAKNYEGAGASKIGSIFIYILVASIGMKMDLGKVLENPGLIAIGLVWMTFHAALLILVAKLIRAPFFFLAVGSQANVGGAASAPIVASAFHPSLTSVGVLLAVFGYVVGTYGAILCTILMEMASKV
;
A
#
# COMPACT_ATOMS: atom_id res chain seq x y z
N MET A 1 -48.04 4.19 -24.98
CA MET A 1 -46.64 3.94 -24.53
C MET A 1 -45.65 5.04 -24.92
N PHE A 2 -45.88 5.87 -25.93
CA PHE A 2 -44.97 6.97 -26.29
C PHE A 2 -45.21 8.32 -25.56
N LYS A 3 -46.37 8.49 -24.87
CA LYS A 3 -46.66 9.68 -24.05
C LYS A 3 -46.27 9.56 -22.56
N LYS A 4 -45.89 8.36 -22.09
CA LYS A 4 -45.28 8.16 -20.75
C LYS A 4 -43.74 8.23 -20.78
N ALA A 5 -43.13 8.26 -21.96
CA ALA A 5 -41.68 8.45 -22.13
C ALA A 5 -41.26 9.93 -22.18
N ILE A 6 -42.20 10.86 -22.42
CA ILE A 6 -41.92 12.31 -22.51
C ILE A 6 -42.17 13.03 -21.16
N ALA A 7 -42.96 12.43 -20.25
CA ALA A 7 -43.12 12.92 -18.88
C ALA A 7 -41.95 12.53 -17.94
N LEU A 8 -41.10 11.58 -18.36
CA LEU A 8 -39.88 11.21 -17.64
C LEU A 8 -38.68 12.09 -18.01
N LEU A 9 -38.80 12.90 -19.07
CA LEU A 9 -37.75 13.83 -19.53
C LEU A 9 -37.92 15.27 -19.01
N LEU A 10 -38.98 15.55 -18.24
CA LEU A 10 -39.27 16.87 -17.65
C LEU A 10 -39.35 16.86 -16.12
N LEU A 11 -38.85 15.82 -15.46
CA LEU A 11 -38.64 15.75 -14.00
C LEU A 11 -37.16 15.95 -13.61
N PHE A 12 -36.32 16.41 -14.53
CA PHE A 12 -34.96 16.88 -14.29
C PHE A 12 -34.88 18.41 -14.24
N VAL A 13 -35.68 19.06 -13.39
CA VAL A 13 -35.39 20.43 -12.94
C VAL A 13 -35.89 20.57 -11.50
N SER A 14 -35.00 20.31 -10.55
CA SER A 14 -34.81 21.07 -9.30
C SER A 14 -34.06 20.21 -8.27
N CYS A 15 -33.13 20.85 -7.57
CA CYS A 15 -32.22 20.31 -6.56
C CYS A 15 -30.99 19.56 -7.09
N SER A 16 -30.16 20.24 -7.88
CA SER A 16 -28.71 20.04 -7.81
C SER A 16 -28.19 20.67 -6.51
N LEU A 17 -28.22 19.92 -5.41
CA LEU A 17 -27.34 20.20 -4.27
C LEU A 17 -25.95 19.72 -4.69
N PHE A 18 -25.18 20.62 -5.30
CA PHE A 18 -23.76 20.42 -5.50
C PHE A 18 -23.11 20.24 -4.12
N SER A 19 -22.38 19.13 -3.97
CA SER A 19 -21.40 18.92 -2.91
C SER A 19 -20.54 20.17 -2.76
N GLN A 20 -20.52 20.77 -1.58
CA GLN A 20 -19.67 21.91 -1.26
C GLN A 20 -18.27 21.39 -0.92
N GLN A 21 -17.24 21.84 -1.65
CA GLN A 21 -15.85 21.60 -1.32
C GLN A 21 -15.13 22.95 -1.16
N LEU A 22 -14.65 23.23 0.05
CA LEU A 22 -13.64 24.26 0.25
C LEU A 22 -12.29 23.62 -0.11
N THR A 23 -11.65 24.05 -1.21
CA THR A 23 -10.33 23.53 -1.57
C THR A 23 -9.29 24.63 -1.38
N LEU A 24 -8.35 24.44 -0.45
CA LEU A 24 -7.19 25.31 -0.31
C LEU A 24 -6.17 24.95 -1.40
N LYS A 25 -6.00 25.84 -2.39
CA LYS A 25 -5.03 25.64 -3.49
C LYS A 25 -3.82 26.54 -3.29
N HIS A 26 -2.63 25.92 -3.24
CA HIS A 26 -1.35 26.62 -3.20
C HIS A 26 -1.09 27.37 -4.51
N TYR A 27 -0.48 28.57 -4.43
CA TYR A 27 0.11 29.26 -5.58
C TYR A 27 1.52 29.75 -5.24
N GLU A 28 2.44 29.59 -6.20
CA GLU A 28 3.88 29.83 -6.03
C GLU A 28 4.18 31.24 -5.50
N GLY A 29 4.93 31.31 -4.40
CA GLY A 29 5.58 32.50 -3.89
C GLY A 29 7.01 32.15 -3.48
N LYS A 30 7.95 33.10 -3.62
CA LYS A 30 9.36 32.90 -3.28
C LYS A 30 9.50 32.45 -1.81
N GLU A 31 10.46 31.54 -1.62
CA GLU A 31 10.80 30.80 -0.40
C GLU A 31 10.57 31.60 0.90
N THR A 32 9.95 30.93 1.90
CA THR A 32 9.59 31.38 3.28
C THR A 32 8.18 31.93 3.51
N THR A 33 7.31 32.05 2.49
CA THR A 33 5.93 32.50 2.70
C THR A 33 4.94 31.64 1.91
N PHE A 34 3.96 31.03 2.58
CA PHE A 34 2.89 30.25 1.94
C PHE A 34 1.66 31.12 1.70
N ASN A 35 1.32 31.31 0.42
CA ASN A 35 0.08 31.93 0.02
C ASN A 35 -0.96 30.84 -0.27
N THR A 36 -2.03 30.84 0.51
CA THR A 36 -3.12 29.87 0.44
C THR A 36 -4.39 30.55 -0.06
N LYS A 37 -4.90 30.11 -1.21
CA LYS A 37 -6.18 30.60 -1.74
C LYS A 37 -7.33 29.80 -1.15
N VAL A 38 -8.29 30.50 -0.56
CA VAL A 38 -9.56 29.90 -0.15
C VAL A 38 -10.53 29.98 -1.32
N VAL A 39 -10.88 28.83 -1.88
CA VAL A 39 -11.76 28.70 -3.04
C VAL A 39 -13.10 28.13 -2.59
N ILE A 40 -14.17 28.76 -3.05
CA ILE A 40 -15.54 28.27 -2.89
C ILE A 40 -16.07 27.77 -4.23
N ASP A 41 -16.75 26.63 -4.23
CA ASP A 41 -17.45 26.09 -5.41
C ASP A 41 -18.75 26.85 -5.70
N SER A 42 -19.58 26.33 -6.61
CA SER A 42 -20.83 26.98 -7.01
C SER A 42 -21.84 27.06 -5.85
N ILE A 43 -22.10 28.26 -5.33
CA ILE A 43 -22.98 28.48 -4.16
C ILE A 43 -23.73 29.82 -4.25
N SER A 44 -24.91 29.91 -3.61
CA SER A 44 -25.62 31.18 -3.36
C SER A 44 -25.68 31.49 -1.86
N PHE A 45 -25.20 32.66 -1.42
CA PHE A 45 -25.20 33.08 -0.01
C PHE A 45 -25.41 34.60 0.16
N THR A 46 -25.96 35.04 1.30
CA THR A 46 -25.98 36.45 1.72
C THR A 46 -24.89 36.75 2.75
N GLY A 47 -24.37 35.74 3.44
CA GLY A 47 -23.22 35.89 4.34
C GLY A 47 -22.55 34.57 4.68
N PHE A 48 -21.36 34.68 5.28
CA PHE A 48 -20.62 33.53 5.81
C PHE A 48 -19.76 33.90 7.01
N ASN A 49 -19.49 32.92 7.87
CA ASN A 49 -18.45 32.97 8.89
C ASN A 49 -17.47 31.82 8.69
N LEU A 50 -16.20 32.07 8.90
CA LEU A 50 -15.14 31.09 8.78
C LEU A 50 -14.08 31.32 9.85
N LYS A 51 -13.68 30.26 10.54
CA LYS A 51 -12.62 30.26 11.53
C LYS A 51 -11.52 29.30 11.11
N ILE A 52 -10.37 29.84 10.77
CA ILE A 52 -9.20 29.07 10.34
C ILE A 52 -8.14 29.16 11.43
N ASN A 53 -7.69 28.01 11.90
CA ASN A 53 -6.55 27.87 12.79
C ASN A 53 -5.32 27.43 11.98
N VAL A 54 -4.15 27.91 12.36
CA VAL A 54 -2.86 27.39 11.91
C VAL A 54 -2.17 26.79 13.14
N ASP A 55 -1.55 25.62 12.97
CA ASP A 55 -0.80 25.03 14.07
C ASP A 55 0.37 25.95 14.48
N ASP A 56 0.27 26.54 15.68
CA ASP A 56 1.27 27.44 16.24
C ASP A 56 2.65 26.80 16.23
N SER A 57 2.76 25.48 16.42
CA SER A 57 4.06 24.82 16.42
C SER A 57 4.76 24.87 15.05
N LEU A 58 4.01 25.05 13.96
CA LEU A 58 4.50 24.94 12.58
C LEU A 58 4.63 26.28 11.85
N ALA A 59 3.73 27.24 12.08
CA ALA A 59 3.73 28.52 11.38
C ALA A 59 3.00 29.64 12.12
N THR A 60 3.25 30.88 11.71
CA THR A 60 2.47 32.05 12.13
C THR A 60 1.66 32.61 10.95
N LEU A 61 0.45 33.08 11.25
CA LEU A 61 -0.39 33.82 10.30
C LEU A 61 0.05 35.29 10.25
N ASP A 62 0.34 35.78 9.05
CA ASP A 62 0.92 37.12 8.88
C ASP A 62 -0.07 38.12 8.28
N ASN A 63 -0.91 37.68 7.32
CA ASN A 63 -1.89 38.56 6.67
C ASN A 63 -3.01 37.80 5.95
N ILE A 64 -4.18 38.45 5.80
CA ILE A 64 -5.31 37.96 5.00
C ILE A 64 -5.75 39.08 4.07
N SER A 65 -5.51 38.91 2.77
CA SER A 65 -5.95 39.89 1.77
C SER A 65 -7.24 39.41 1.09
N ASN A 66 -8.30 40.23 1.17
CA ASN A 66 -9.49 40.06 0.34
C ASN A 66 -9.15 40.46 -1.10
N ILE A 67 -9.01 39.48 -1.97
CA ILE A 67 -8.52 39.70 -3.35
C ILE A 67 -9.67 39.83 -4.34
N ASN A 68 -10.88 39.41 -3.98
CA ASN A 68 -12.00 39.49 -4.90
C ASN A 68 -12.83 40.76 -4.70
N LYS A 69 -12.32 41.87 -5.27
CA LYS A 69 -13.06 43.13 -5.39
C LYS A 69 -14.43 43.00 -6.07
N LYS A 70 -14.76 41.89 -6.77
CA LYS A 70 -16.10 41.65 -7.35
C LYS A 70 -17.17 41.26 -6.32
N LEU A 71 -16.81 40.84 -5.11
CA LEU A 71 -17.77 40.72 -4.01
C LEU A 71 -18.28 42.11 -3.55
N ASN A 72 -17.61 43.20 -3.95
CA ASN A 72 -17.81 44.52 -3.37
C ASN A 72 -18.53 45.49 -4.32
N ALA A 73 -19.80 45.71 -4.01
CA ALA A 73 -20.43 47.04 -4.02
C ALA A 73 -21.34 47.25 -2.77
N GLU A 74 -21.86 46.18 -2.15
CA GLU A 74 -22.93 46.27 -1.13
C GLU A 74 -22.73 45.42 0.15
N GLY A 75 -21.58 44.74 0.32
CA GLY A 75 -21.31 43.85 1.46
C GLY A 75 -20.27 44.38 2.46
N ASN A 76 -20.33 43.90 3.71
CA ASN A 76 -19.39 44.19 4.79
C ASN A 76 -18.51 42.95 5.09
N PHE A 77 -17.22 43.06 4.78
CA PHE A 77 -16.22 42.02 5.06
C PHE A 77 -15.41 42.42 6.29
N LYS A 78 -15.36 41.55 7.29
CA LYS A 78 -14.56 41.72 8.50
C LYS A 78 -13.66 40.52 8.70
N PHE A 79 -12.45 40.76 9.17
CA PHE A 79 -11.60 39.69 9.68
C PHE A 79 -10.89 40.15 10.94
N THR A 80 -10.58 39.21 11.82
CA THR A 80 -9.77 39.41 13.02
C THR A 80 -8.75 38.29 13.12
N LEU A 81 -7.54 38.64 13.53
CA LEU A 81 -6.45 37.69 13.72
C LEU A 81 -6.03 37.73 15.19
N ASN A 82 -6.17 36.60 15.87
CA ASN A 82 -5.71 36.41 17.26
C ASN A 82 -4.80 35.18 17.30
N ASP A 83 -3.53 35.38 17.66
CA ASP A 83 -2.49 34.35 17.65
C ASP A 83 -2.39 33.65 16.27
N ASN A 84 -2.79 32.38 16.21
CA ASN A 84 -2.83 31.59 14.97
C ASN A 84 -4.26 31.29 14.49
N ILE A 85 -5.23 32.08 14.92
CA ILE A 85 -6.64 31.93 14.55
C ILE A 85 -7.11 33.16 13.79
N ALA A 86 -7.57 32.92 12.57
CA ALA A 86 -8.25 33.90 11.72
C ALA A 86 -9.77 33.69 11.78
N ASN A 87 -10.52 34.70 12.25
CA ASN A 87 -11.98 34.73 12.12
C ASN A 87 -12.34 35.67 10.96
N ILE A 88 -13.10 35.17 9.99
CA ILE A 88 -13.47 35.86 8.76
C ILE A 88 -14.98 35.83 8.64
N SER A 89 -15.60 37.00 8.53
CA SER A 89 -17.04 37.16 8.44
C SER A 89 -17.40 38.06 7.27
N TYR A 90 -18.42 37.67 6.53
CA TYR A 90 -18.97 38.44 5.43
C TYR A 90 -20.49 38.49 5.52
N SER A 91 -21.06 39.67 5.22
CA SER A 91 -22.50 39.85 5.13
C SER A 91 -22.84 40.84 4.01
N SER A 92 -23.84 40.51 3.21
CA SER A 92 -24.37 41.28 2.09
C SER A 92 -25.89 41.40 2.22
N GLY A 93 -26.44 42.54 1.81
CA GLY A 93 -27.89 42.76 1.72
C GLY A 93 -28.54 41.98 0.56
N ASN A 94 -27.75 41.54 -0.42
CA ASN A 94 -28.21 40.81 -1.61
C ASN A 94 -27.57 39.42 -1.71
N VAL A 95 -28.31 38.46 -2.26
CA VAL A 95 -27.85 37.09 -2.49
C VAL A 95 -26.76 37.08 -3.57
N ILE A 96 -25.60 36.53 -3.25
CA ILE A 96 -24.47 36.38 -4.15
C ILE A 96 -24.46 34.96 -4.68
N THR A 97 -24.49 34.79 -5.99
CA THR A 97 -24.40 33.47 -6.64
C THR A 97 -23.07 33.31 -7.37
N VAL A 98 -22.31 32.30 -6.95
CA VAL A 98 -21.07 31.84 -7.56
C VAL A 98 -21.43 30.67 -8.48
N HIS A 99 -21.16 30.79 -9.79
CA HIS A 99 -21.47 29.75 -10.78
C HIS A 99 -20.28 28.84 -11.14
N LYS A 100 -19.06 29.25 -10.77
CA LYS A 100 -17.79 28.53 -10.98
C LYS A 100 -16.87 28.81 -9.80
N ALA A 101 -16.00 27.86 -9.48
CA ALA A 101 -15.06 27.97 -8.36
C ALA A 101 -14.35 29.33 -8.34
N MET A 102 -14.44 30.03 -7.21
CA MET A 102 -13.98 31.41 -7.04
C MET A 102 -13.09 31.53 -5.81
N THR A 103 -11.94 32.20 -5.93
CA THR A 103 -11.11 32.56 -4.78
C THR A 103 -11.77 33.72 -4.01
N LEU A 104 -11.97 33.54 -2.71
CA LEU A 104 -12.54 34.54 -1.81
C LEU A 104 -11.45 35.44 -1.22
N PHE A 105 -10.40 34.85 -0.64
CA PHE A 105 -9.27 35.56 -0.05
C PHE A 105 -8.00 34.70 -0.11
N GLU A 106 -6.86 35.35 0.06
CA GLU A 106 -5.55 34.69 0.22
C GLU A 106 -5.04 34.87 1.64
N ILE A 107 -4.48 33.79 2.18
CA ILE A 107 -3.86 33.74 3.50
C ILE A 107 -2.36 33.61 3.31
N THR A 108 -1.62 34.47 3.99
CA THR A 108 -0.15 34.46 4.00
C THR A 108 0.33 33.89 5.33
N THR A 109 1.09 32.80 5.32
CA THR A 109 1.78 32.28 6.50
C THR A 109 3.29 32.21 6.30
N LYS A 110 4.03 32.29 7.40
CA LYS A 110 5.46 31.99 7.43
C LYS A 110 5.73 30.78 8.31
N PRO A 111 6.41 29.73 7.80
CA PRO A 111 6.78 28.59 8.61
C PRO A 111 7.81 29.00 9.67
N LYS A 112 7.75 28.36 10.84
CA LYS A 112 8.82 28.44 11.82
C LYS A 112 10.07 27.70 11.29
N GLN A 113 11.25 28.19 11.65
CA GLN A 113 12.53 27.70 11.11
C GLN A 113 12.68 26.18 11.35
N GLY A 114 13.02 25.42 10.30
CA GLY A 114 13.22 23.97 10.37
C GLY A 114 11.97 23.12 10.09
N PHE A 115 10.79 23.72 9.93
CA PHE A 115 9.57 23.03 9.53
C PHE A 115 9.24 23.26 8.06
N SER A 116 8.66 22.24 7.45
CA SER A 116 8.42 22.21 6.02
C SER A 116 6.91 22.25 5.72
N ALA A 117 6.05 21.74 6.60
CA ALA A 117 4.60 21.77 6.43
C ALA A 117 3.92 22.82 7.31
N VAL A 118 2.83 23.40 6.82
CA VAL A 118 1.89 24.28 7.55
C VAL A 118 0.52 23.63 7.56
N ILE A 119 0.00 23.32 8.75
CA ILE A 119 -1.34 22.74 8.88
C ILE A 119 -2.34 23.89 9.04
N TYR A 120 -3.28 23.98 8.10
CA TYR A 120 -4.47 24.83 8.24
C TYR A 120 -5.65 23.96 8.65
N GLU A 121 -6.25 24.28 9.78
CA GLU A 121 -7.45 23.63 10.28
C GLU A 121 -8.61 24.61 10.22
N VAL A 122 -9.62 24.33 9.39
CA VAL A 122 -10.86 25.09 9.47
C VAL A 122 -11.65 24.54 10.66
N THR A 123 -11.74 25.37 11.70
CA THR A 123 -12.36 25.00 12.99
C THR A 123 -13.85 25.31 13.05
N ASP A 124 -14.33 26.22 12.20
CA ASP A 124 -15.73 26.60 12.10
C ASP A 124 -15.99 27.19 10.71
N ASP A 125 -17.12 26.85 10.09
CA ASP A 125 -17.56 27.39 8.81
C ASP A 125 -19.09 27.38 8.71
N SER A 126 -19.65 28.49 8.25
CA SER A 126 -21.09 28.60 8.03
C SER A 126 -21.39 29.54 6.88
N PHE A 127 -22.31 29.13 6.02
CA PHE A 127 -22.93 29.97 4.99
C PHE A 127 -24.40 30.16 5.33
N PHE A 128 -24.93 31.35 5.09
CA PHE A 128 -26.32 31.66 5.39
C PHE A 128 -26.93 32.58 4.32
N ASN A 129 -28.24 32.40 4.12
CA ASN A 129 -29.10 33.28 3.33
C ASN A 129 -30.14 33.91 4.25
N TYR A 130 -30.32 35.23 4.16
CA TYR A 130 -31.42 35.95 4.80
C TYR A 130 -32.65 35.90 3.90
N ASP A 131 -33.79 35.43 4.40
CA ASP A 131 -35.07 35.54 3.69
C ASP A 131 -35.85 36.78 4.14
N SER A 132 -36.94 37.14 3.44
CA SER A 132 -37.74 38.39 3.55
C SER A 132 -38.23 38.83 4.96
N ILE A 133 -37.84 38.13 6.02
CA ILE A 133 -38.06 38.47 7.43
C ILE A 133 -36.75 38.20 8.23
N ASN A 134 -35.61 38.81 7.85
CA ASN A 134 -34.38 39.00 8.66
C ASN A 134 -33.93 37.85 9.61
N GLN A 135 -34.10 36.58 9.23
CA GLN A 135 -33.55 35.43 9.98
C GLN A 135 -32.54 34.68 9.13
N ALA A 136 -31.36 34.42 9.70
CA ALA A 136 -30.33 33.58 9.09
C ALA A 136 -30.76 32.10 9.16
N TYR A 137 -30.90 31.45 8.02
CA TYR A 137 -30.96 29.99 7.98
C TYR A 137 -29.54 29.42 8.02
N ASN A 138 -29.20 28.69 9.08
CA ASN A 138 -27.96 27.89 9.11
C ASN A 138 -28.12 26.73 8.12
N SER A 139 -27.34 26.71 7.04
CA SER A 139 -27.09 25.44 6.34
C SER A 139 -26.31 24.54 7.31
N LYS A 140 -26.78 23.30 7.54
CA LYS A 140 -26.18 22.30 8.44
C LYS A 140 -24.65 22.41 8.51
N ASP A 141 -24.11 22.41 9.74
CA ASP A 141 -22.69 22.33 10.05
C ASP A 141 -22.00 21.34 9.10
N GLN A 142 -21.14 21.86 8.23
CA GLN A 142 -20.31 21.03 7.37
C GLN A 142 -19.01 20.79 8.10
N LYS A 143 -18.58 19.53 8.16
CA LYS A 143 -17.30 19.18 8.73
C LYS A 143 -16.24 19.46 7.67
N ILE A 144 -15.59 20.62 7.71
CA ILE A 144 -14.45 20.88 6.81
C ILE A 144 -13.25 20.05 7.25
N GLU A 145 -12.63 19.34 6.30
CA GLU A 145 -11.42 18.57 6.54
C GLU A 145 -10.20 19.48 6.77
N LYS A 146 -9.35 19.10 7.74
CA LYS A 146 -8.05 19.73 7.97
C LYS A 146 -7.26 19.74 6.67
N THR A 147 -6.80 20.92 6.24
CA THR A 147 -5.94 21.01 5.06
C THR A 147 -4.49 21.20 5.50
N ILE A 148 -3.71 20.13 5.34
CA ILE A 148 -2.27 20.15 5.58
C ILE A 148 -1.59 20.68 4.31
N ILE A 149 -0.89 21.80 4.42
CA ILE A 149 -0.07 22.34 3.33
C ILE A 149 1.35 21.85 3.55
N HIS A 150 1.84 21.09 2.58
CA HIS A 150 3.19 20.56 2.60
C HIS A 150 4.18 21.57 1.98
N PRO A 151 5.48 21.49 2.31
CA PRO A 151 6.49 22.28 1.63
C PRO A 151 6.47 21.90 0.15
N LYS A 152 6.63 22.86 -0.75
CA LYS A 152 6.93 22.49 -2.13
C LYS A 152 8.31 21.82 -2.16
N PRO A 153 8.45 20.57 -2.63
CA PRO A 153 9.75 19.94 -2.77
C PRO A 153 10.54 20.62 -3.90
N PHE A 154 11.86 20.45 -3.90
CA PHE A 154 12.73 20.95 -4.97
C PHE A 154 12.25 20.47 -6.35
N PHE A 155 11.84 19.21 -6.46
CA PHE A 155 11.18 18.65 -7.64
C PHE A 155 9.74 18.23 -7.31
N SER A 156 8.77 18.94 -7.90
CA SER A 156 7.34 18.65 -7.77
C SER A 156 6.71 18.07 -9.04
N SER A 157 7.46 17.91 -10.12
CA SER A 157 6.94 17.37 -11.38
C SER A 157 6.99 15.84 -11.37
N ASP A 158 5.85 15.19 -11.64
CA ASP A 158 5.76 13.73 -11.77
C ASP A 158 6.82 13.14 -12.71
N LYS A 159 7.09 13.82 -13.83
CA LYS A 159 8.07 13.37 -14.84
C LYS A 159 9.48 13.31 -14.25
N ILE A 160 9.84 14.33 -13.45
CA ILE A 160 11.16 14.43 -12.82
C ILE A 160 11.26 13.45 -11.66
N VAL A 161 10.25 13.43 -10.78
CA VAL A 161 10.19 12.50 -9.63
C VAL A 161 10.30 11.07 -10.11
N PHE A 162 9.50 10.67 -11.10
CA PHE A 162 9.58 9.33 -11.69
C PHE A 162 10.98 9.05 -12.27
N GLY A 163 11.58 10.00 -13.00
CA GLY A 163 12.94 9.87 -13.52
C GLY A 163 13.98 9.64 -12.41
N ILE A 164 13.88 10.37 -11.29
CA ILE A 164 14.76 10.19 -10.12
C ILE A 164 14.57 8.80 -9.51
N LEU A 165 13.33 8.34 -9.33
CA LEU A 165 13.06 6.99 -8.79
C LEU A 165 13.65 5.90 -9.71
N MET A 166 13.52 6.06 -11.03
CA MET A 166 14.12 5.11 -11.98
C MET A 166 15.64 5.12 -11.95
N LEU A 167 16.27 6.29 -11.76
CA LEU A 167 17.72 6.39 -11.57
C LEU A 167 18.18 5.72 -10.27
N ILE A 168 17.43 5.88 -9.17
CA ILE A 168 17.68 5.20 -7.90
C ILE A 168 17.63 3.69 -8.11
N LEU A 169 16.54 3.17 -8.70
CA LEU A 169 16.39 1.74 -8.95
C LEU A 169 17.54 1.22 -9.83
N GLY A 170 17.86 1.91 -10.92
CA GLY A 170 18.98 1.58 -11.79
C GLY A 170 20.32 1.55 -11.03
N PHE A 171 20.58 2.53 -10.18
CA PHE A 171 21.78 2.61 -9.34
C PHE A 171 21.85 1.43 -8.35
N VAL A 172 20.76 1.10 -7.67
CA VAL A 172 20.71 0.01 -6.70
C VAL A 172 21.00 -1.33 -7.36
N PHE A 173 20.32 -1.66 -8.47
CA PHE A 173 20.57 -2.94 -9.15
C PHE A 173 21.93 -2.99 -9.85
N TYR A 174 22.42 -1.87 -10.34
CA TYR A 174 23.77 -1.78 -10.91
C TYR A 174 24.85 -2.06 -9.85
N THR A 175 24.69 -1.52 -8.64
CA THR A 175 25.64 -1.73 -7.54
C THR A 175 25.49 -3.12 -6.92
N GLU A 176 24.26 -3.64 -6.75
CA GLU A 176 24.00 -5.00 -6.26
C GLU A 176 24.64 -6.06 -7.17
N SER A 177 24.50 -5.91 -8.49
CA SER A 177 25.09 -6.83 -9.47
C SER A 177 26.60 -6.63 -9.67
N SER A 178 27.21 -5.64 -9.01
CA SER A 178 28.61 -5.30 -9.18
C SER A 178 29.53 -6.38 -8.59
N LYS A 179 30.58 -6.73 -9.35
CA LYS A 179 31.63 -7.66 -8.88
C LYS A 179 32.66 -7.00 -7.94
N LYS A 180 32.60 -5.68 -7.75
CA LYS A 180 33.54 -4.94 -6.89
C LYS A 180 33.36 -5.36 -5.43
N SER A 181 34.47 -5.56 -4.72
CA SER A 181 34.47 -6.10 -3.35
C SER A 181 33.65 -5.25 -2.35
N GLY A 182 33.71 -3.92 -2.47
CA GLY A 182 32.94 -3.00 -1.62
C GLY A 182 31.43 -3.22 -1.70
N TRP A 183 30.87 -3.21 -2.93
CA TRP A 183 29.43 -3.42 -3.14
C TRP A 183 28.99 -4.83 -2.76
N LYS A 184 29.78 -5.86 -3.10
CA LYS A 184 29.49 -7.25 -2.70
C LYS A 184 29.41 -7.40 -1.17
N THR A 185 30.29 -6.70 -0.44
CA THR A 185 30.29 -6.72 1.03
C THR A 185 29.11 -5.94 1.60
N PHE A 186 28.76 -4.79 1.02
CA PHE A 186 27.60 -4.00 1.44
C PHE A 186 26.29 -4.79 1.31
N TYR A 187 26.00 -5.32 0.12
CA TYR A 187 24.76 -6.06 -0.14
C TYR A 187 24.69 -7.43 0.54
N LYS A 188 25.80 -7.92 1.12
CA LYS A 188 25.78 -9.08 2.02
C LYS A 188 25.03 -8.79 3.33
N TYR A 189 25.08 -7.55 3.81
CA TYR A 189 24.46 -7.15 5.08
C TYR A 189 23.21 -6.31 4.89
N VAL A 190 23.15 -5.53 3.81
CA VAL A 190 22.05 -4.60 3.54
C VAL A 190 21.31 -5.01 2.27
N PRO A 191 20.07 -5.55 2.37
CA PRO A 191 19.33 -6.02 1.21
C PRO A 191 18.98 -4.90 0.23
N ALA A 192 19.02 -5.20 -1.07
CA ALA A 192 18.71 -4.22 -2.12
C ALA A 192 17.31 -3.61 -1.98
N LEU A 193 16.32 -4.44 -1.60
CA LEU A 193 14.96 -3.98 -1.35
C LEU A 193 14.89 -2.87 -0.30
N LEU A 194 15.66 -2.97 0.80
CA LEU A 194 15.72 -1.94 1.84
C LEU A 194 16.24 -0.62 1.26
N ILE A 195 17.27 -0.67 0.41
CA ILE A 195 17.84 0.52 -0.22
C ILE A 195 16.85 1.18 -1.19
N CYS A 196 16.04 0.39 -1.91
CA CYS A 196 14.98 0.91 -2.76
C CYS A 196 13.92 1.71 -1.99
N TYR A 197 13.72 1.44 -0.70
CA TYR A 197 12.87 2.25 0.18
C TYR A 197 13.62 3.45 0.79
N VAL A 198 14.82 3.22 1.30
CA VAL A 198 15.59 4.22 2.06
C VAL A 198 16.05 5.37 1.18
N LEU A 199 16.53 5.14 -0.04
CA LEU A 199 17.03 6.24 -0.88
C LEU A 199 15.93 7.26 -1.25
N PRO A 200 14.73 6.85 -1.71
CA PRO A 200 13.62 7.79 -1.89
C PRO A 200 13.19 8.46 -0.59
N ALA A 201 13.20 7.75 0.54
CA ALA A 201 12.86 8.32 1.84
C ALA A 201 13.86 9.41 2.29
N ILE A 202 15.16 9.21 2.03
CA ILE A 202 16.21 10.21 2.25
C ILE A 202 15.92 11.45 1.40
N LEU A 203 15.63 11.29 0.10
CA LEU A 203 15.32 12.43 -0.77
C LEU A 203 14.05 13.16 -0.33
N SER A 204 13.03 12.43 0.13
CA SER A 204 11.80 12.99 0.68
C SER A 204 12.06 13.79 1.96
N SER A 205 12.87 13.23 2.87
CA SER A 205 13.25 13.87 4.14
C SER A 205 14.05 15.17 3.92
N PHE A 206 14.88 15.23 2.87
CA PHE A 206 15.59 16.44 2.47
C PHE A 206 14.74 17.42 1.64
N GLY A 207 13.45 17.14 1.43
CA GLY A 207 12.55 17.98 0.64
C GLY A 207 12.89 18.03 -0.85
N ILE A 208 13.63 17.04 -1.38
CA ILE A 208 14.02 16.99 -2.80
C ILE A 208 12.86 16.50 -3.67
N ILE A 209 12.12 15.50 -3.20
CA ILE A 209 10.91 14.94 -3.81
C ILE A 209 9.80 14.82 -2.75
N SER A 210 8.55 14.62 -3.15
CA SER A 210 7.46 14.39 -2.19
C SER A 210 6.34 13.54 -2.81
N ASP A 211 5.79 12.62 -2.02
CA ASP A 211 4.60 11.85 -2.38
C ASP A 211 3.31 12.69 -2.39
N LYS A 212 3.32 13.86 -1.73
CA LYS A 212 2.17 14.77 -1.66
C LYS A 212 1.98 15.58 -2.94
N TYR A 213 3.05 15.73 -3.73
CA TYR A 213 3.05 16.47 -4.99
C TYR A 213 3.12 15.56 -6.21
N SER A 214 3.47 14.28 -6.02
CA SER A 214 3.60 13.34 -7.13
C SER A 214 2.58 12.22 -7.10
N GLU A 215 1.93 12.01 -8.24
CA GLU A 215 0.99 10.93 -8.50
C GLU A 215 1.69 9.61 -8.83
N THR A 216 3.02 9.55 -8.76
CA THR A 216 3.81 8.35 -9.10
C THR A 216 3.35 7.12 -8.33
N TYR A 217 3.06 7.29 -7.04
CA TYR A 217 2.53 6.21 -6.20
C TYR A 217 1.17 5.70 -6.71
N MET A 218 0.28 6.61 -7.12
CA MET A 218 -1.06 6.26 -7.60
C MET A 218 -0.99 5.46 -8.91
N ILE A 219 -0.06 5.83 -9.79
CA ILE A 219 0.24 5.03 -11.00
C ILE A 219 0.78 3.65 -10.60
N ALA A 220 1.72 3.60 -9.65
CA ALA A 220 2.33 2.35 -9.24
C ALA A 220 1.35 1.39 -8.57
N SER A 221 0.54 1.86 -7.62
CA SER A 221 -0.38 0.99 -6.86
C SER A 221 -1.61 0.59 -7.66
N ARG A 222 -2.14 1.45 -8.53
CA ARG A 222 -3.39 1.19 -9.26
C ARG A 222 -3.19 0.55 -10.63
N PHE A 223 -2.03 0.71 -11.25
CA PHE A 223 -1.75 0.16 -12.56
C PHE A 223 -0.66 -0.92 -12.50
N LEU A 224 0.48 -0.59 -11.90
CA LEU A 224 1.66 -1.46 -11.94
C LEU A 224 1.55 -2.66 -10.99
N LEU A 225 0.99 -2.49 -9.79
CA LEU A 225 0.77 -3.60 -8.85
C LEU A 225 -0.15 -4.69 -9.40
N PRO A 226 -1.40 -4.40 -9.87
CA PRO A 226 -2.25 -5.44 -10.44
C PRO A 226 -1.65 -6.04 -11.73
N ALA A 227 -0.94 -5.24 -12.54
CA ALA A 227 -0.20 -5.75 -13.69
C ALA A 227 0.91 -6.72 -13.27
N ALA A 228 1.64 -6.41 -12.20
CA ALA A 228 2.68 -7.27 -11.65
C ALA A 228 2.12 -8.61 -11.18
N LEU A 229 1.00 -8.58 -10.45
CA LEU A 229 0.31 -9.80 -10.01
C LEU A 229 -0.14 -10.67 -11.18
N ILE A 230 -0.71 -10.07 -12.25
CA ILE A 230 -1.08 -10.81 -13.47
C ILE A 230 0.15 -11.48 -14.08
N LEU A 231 1.24 -10.74 -14.27
CA LEU A 231 2.46 -11.25 -14.91
C LEU A 231 3.17 -12.31 -14.06
N MET A 232 3.18 -12.15 -12.74
CA MET A 232 3.79 -13.11 -11.82
C MET A 232 2.94 -14.38 -11.73
N THR A 233 1.61 -14.25 -11.67
CA THR A 233 0.70 -15.41 -11.61
C THR A 233 0.53 -16.11 -12.96
N LEU A 234 0.87 -15.46 -14.07
CA LEU A 234 0.92 -16.08 -15.40
C LEU A 234 1.87 -17.28 -15.47
N SER A 235 2.94 -17.25 -14.66
CA SER A 235 3.96 -18.30 -14.57
C SER A 235 3.52 -19.52 -13.75
N ILE A 236 2.36 -19.46 -13.09
CA ILE A 236 1.89 -20.52 -12.20
C ILE A 236 1.70 -21.82 -12.99
N ASP A 237 2.30 -22.89 -12.47
CA ASP A 237 1.96 -24.25 -12.87
C ASP A 237 1.31 -24.97 -11.68
N LEU A 238 -0.02 -24.83 -11.54
CA LEU A 238 -0.77 -25.50 -10.47
C LEU A 238 -0.60 -27.01 -10.51
N LYS A 239 -0.54 -27.61 -11.71
CA LYS A 239 -0.27 -29.06 -11.84
C LYS A 239 1.14 -29.37 -11.33
N GLY A 240 2.13 -28.56 -11.68
CA GLY A 240 3.50 -28.63 -11.18
C GLY A 240 3.56 -28.59 -9.65
N VAL A 241 2.85 -27.65 -9.03
CA VAL A 241 2.74 -27.50 -7.56
C VAL A 241 2.14 -28.74 -6.92
N PHE A 242 1.00 -29.24 -7.42
CA PHE A 242 0.39 -30.46 -6.88
C PHE A 242 1.27 -31.71 -7.09
N ASN A 243 2.03 -31.74 -8.18
CA ASN A 243 2.98 -32.82 -8.49
C ASN A 243 4.24 -32.84 -7.61
N LEU A 244 4.48 -31.82 -6.79
CA LEU A 244 5.52 -31.85 -5.75
C LEU A 244 5.23 -32.88 -4.66
N GLY A 245 3.97 -33.30 -4.55
CA GLY A 245 3.50 -34.30 -3.60
C GLY A 245 2.96 -33.70 -2.29
N PRO A 246 2.22 -34.51 -1.52
CA PRO A 246 1.45 -34.02 -0.37
C PRO A 246 2.33 -33.42 0.72
N LYS A 247 3.55 -33.94 0.93
CA LYS A 247 4.47 -33.41 1.95
C LYS A 247 4.86 -31.94 1.67
N ALA A 248 5.12 -31.58 0.41
CA ALA A 248 5.44 -30.19 0.05
C ALA A 248 4.27 -29.25 0.35
N LEU A 249 3.05 -29.65 -0.06
CA LEU A 249 1.84 -28.85 0.13
C LEU A 249 1.46 -28.72 1.61
N ILE A 250 1.51 -29.81 2.37
CA ILE A 250 1.24 -29.80 3.81
C ILE A 250 2.22 -28.86 4.50
N MET A 251 3.51 -28.92 4.18
CA MET A 251 4.51 -28.02 4.78
C MET A 251 4.28 -26.56 4.42
N PHE A 252 3.95 -26.26 3.15
CA PHE A 252 3.60 -24.90 2.73
C PHE A 252 2.36 -24.36 3.45
N PHE A 253 1.25 -25.11 3.47
CA PHE A 253 0.04 -24.67 4.15
C PHE A 253 0.21 -24.62 5.68
N THR A 254 1.05 -25.49 6.24
CA THR A 254 1.44 -25.39 7.66
C THR A 254 2.14 -24.06 7.93
N GLY A 255 3.03 -23.64 7.04
CA GLY A 255 3.66 -22.32 7.12
C GLY A 255 2.62 -21.20 7.06
N THR A 256 1.72 -21.22 6.07
CA THR A 256 0.62 -20.25 5.98
C THR A 256 -0.22 -20.20 7.25
N ILE A 257 -0.63 -21.34 7.80
CA ILE A 257 -1.40 -21.42 9.04
C ILE A 257 -0.58 -20.89 10.22
N GLY A 258 0.72 -21.22 10.28
CA GLY A 258 1.65 -20.72 11.29
C GLY A 258 1.73 -19.20 11.33
N ILE A 259 1.74 -18.54 10.16
CA ILE A 259 1.64 -17.08 10.06
C ILE A 259 0.25 -16.61 10.51
N ILE A 260 -0.83 -17.22 10.02
CA ILE A 260 -2.21 -16.80 10.34
C ILE A 260 -2.48 -16.81 11.85
N ILE A 261 -2.10 -17.89 12.55
CA ILE A 261 -2.30 -18.02 13.99
C ILE A 261 -1.22 -17.30 14.80
N GLY A 262 0.00 -17.23 14.28
CA GLY A 262 1.15 -16.68 14.99
C GLY A 262 1.03 -15.18 15.22
N GLY A 263 0.40 -14.43 14.32
CA GLY A 263 0.23 -12.98 14.43
C GLY A 263 -0.62 -12.58 15.63
N PRO A 264 -1.87 -13.07 15.73
CA PRO A 264 -2.73 -12.85 16.89
C PRO A 264 -2.09 -13.30 18.20
N LEU A 265 -1.43 -14.47 18.21
CA LEU A 265 -0.73 -14.96 19.41
C LEU A 265 0.47 -14.09 19.80
N ALA A 266 1.20 -13.55 18.83
CA ALA A 266 2.29 -12.61 19.09
C ALA A 266 1.76 -11.30 19.67
N ILE A 267 0.64 -10.78 19.15
CA ILE A 267 -0.05 -9.60 19.72
C ILE A 267 -0.44 -9.87 21.17
N LEU A 268 -1.12 -10.97 21.45
CA LEU A 268 -1.56 -11.31 22.81
C LEU A 268 -0.37 -11.48 23.77
N LEU A 269 0.69 -12.18 23.36
CA LEU A 269 1.86 -12.37 24.23
C LEU A 269 2.57 -11.05 24.52
N ILE A 270 2.74 -10.21 23.51
CA ILE A 270 3.40 -8.91 23.68
C ILE A 270 2.49 -7.94 24.43
N SER A 271 1.17 -8.00 24.28
CA SER A 271 0.24 -7.14 25.02
C SER A 271 0.35 -7.34 26.53
N PHE A 272 0.64 -8.56 27.00
CA PHE A 272 0.86 -8.81 28.43
C PHE A 272 2.14 -8.17 29.00
N VAL A 273 3.18 -7.99 28.17
CA VAL A 273 4.50 -7.53 28.63
C VAL A 273 4.75 -6.07 28.28
N TYR A 274 4.29 -5.64 27.10
CA TYR A 274 4.45 -4.28 26.58
C TYR A 274 3.22 -3.86 25.75
N PRO A 275 2.09 -3.53 26.42
CA PRO A 275 0.83 -3.17 25.76
C PRO A 275 0.95 -2.02 24.76
N GLU A 276 1.80 -1.04 25.04
CA GLU A 276 2.00 0.13 24.18
C GLU A 276 2.56 -0.23 22.79
N ALA A 277 3.28 -1.36 22.65
CA ALA A 277 3.81 -1.81 21.37
C ALA A 277 2.76 -2.38 20.40
N VAL A 278 1.56 -2.71 20.88
CA VAL A 278 0.49 -3.33 20.08
C VAL A 278 -0.78 -2.48 19.99
N GLY A 279 -0.72 -1.22 20.48
CA GLY A 279 -1.84 -0.28 20.48
C GLY A 279 -2.04 0.48 19.16
N GLY A 280 -2.59 1.69 19.30
CA GLY A 280 -2.95 2.59 18.19
C GLY A 280 -4.42 2.50 17.78
N MET A 281 -4.90 3.51 17.05
CA MET A 281 -6.29 3.61 16.58
C MET A 281 -6.33 4.05 15.12
N GLY A 282 -7.43 3.74 14.43
CA GLY A 282 -7.61 4.12 13.03
C GLY A 282 -6.47 3.60 12.13
N PRO A 283 -5.99 4.39 11.14
CA PRO A 283 -4.87 4.04 10.25
C PRO A 283 -3.54 3.73 10.95
N ASP A 284 -3.39 4.17 12.20
CA ASP A 284 -2.16 4.02 12.99
C ASP A 284 -2.13 2.75 13.83
N ALA A 285 -3.22 1.99 13.88
CA ALA A 285 -3.32 0.77 14.65
C ALA A 285 -2.25 -0.26 14.22
N VAL A 286 -1.50 -0.81 15.18
CA VAL A 286 -0.38 -1.72 14.89
C VAL A 286 -0.83 -2.94 14.10
N TRP A 287 -2.01 -3.51 14.40
CA TRP A 287 -2.55 -4.65 13.66
C TRP A 287 -2.74 -4.39 12.16
N ARG A 288 -3.03 -3.14 11.75
CA ARG A 288 -3.11 -2.75 10.32
C ARG A 288 -1.73 -2.78 9.68
N GLY A 289 -0.69 -2.35 10.39
CA GLY A 289 0.68 -2.49 9.88
C GLY A 289 1.14 -3.95 9.83
N LEU A 290 0.80 -4.74 10.84
CA LEU A 290 1.06 -6.19 10.88
C LEU A 290 0.31 -6.94 9.76
N SER A 291 -0.81 -6.43 9.25
CA SER A 291 -1.48 -6.97 8.05
C SER A 291 -0.54 -7.02 6.83
N THR A 292 0.34 -6.03 6.70
CA THR A 292 1.32 -5.95 5.61
C THR A 292 2.37 -7.04 5.76
N LEU A 293 2.82 -7.32 7.00
CA LEU A 293 3.72 -8.44 7.30
C LEU A 293 3.07 -9.77 6.98
N ALA A 294 1.80 -9.98 7.35
CA ALA A 294 1.07 -11.19 6.98
C ALA A 294 0.98 -11.35 5.45
N GLY A 295 0.75 -10.26 4.71
CA GLY A 295 0.79 -10.25 3.25
C GLY A 295 2.15 -10.70 2.71
N SER A 296 3.23 -10.13 3.23
CA SER A 296 4.60 -10.49 2.84
C SER A 296 4.95 -11.93 3.17
N TRP A 297 4.63 -12.38 4.39
CA TRP A 297 5.04 -13.68 4.89
C TRP A 297 4.15 -14.84 4.44
N ILE A 298 3.06 -14.58 3.73
CA ILE A 298 2.26 -15.64 3.10
C ILE A 298 2.42 -15.59 1.57
N GLY A 299 2.46 -14.40 0.97
CA GLY A 299 2.45 -14.22 -0.48
C GLY A 299 3.56 -13.33 -1.05
N GLY A 300 4.45 -12.76 -0.25
CA GLY A 300 5.54 -11.90 -0.70
C GLY A 300 5.15 -10.44 -0.94
N GLY A 301 6.10 -9.65 -1.44
CA GLY A 301 6.01 -8.19 -1.50
C GLY A 301 4.82 -7.63 -2.30
N ALA A 302 4.32 -8.35 -3.30
CA ALA A 302 3.12 -7.92 -4.03
C ALA A 302 1.86 -8.01 -3.14
N ASN A 303 1.73 -9.07 -2.33
CA ASN A 303 0.64 -9.20 -1.37
C ASN A 303 0.84 -8.27 -0.17
N GLN A 304 2.07 -8.02 0.26
CA GLN A 304 2.37 -6.99 1.27
C GLN A 304 1.84 -5.62 0.84
N ALA A 305 2.15 -5.20 -0.39
CA ALA A 305 1.67 -3.95 -0.95
C ALA A 305 0.14 -3.94 -1.10
N ALA A 306 -0.48 -5.07 -1.48
CA ALA A 306 -1.93 -5.17 -1.53
C ALA A 306 -2.57 -4.98 -0.14
N MET A 307 -2.01 -5.60 0.89
CA MET A 307 -2.52 -5.47 2.27
C MET A 307 -2.38 -4.05 2.80
N TYR A 308 -1.26 -3.37 2.49
CA TYR A 308 -1.06 -1.97 2.82
C TYR A 308 -2.17 -1.06 2.27
N GLU A 309 -2.62 -1.31 1.04
CA GLU A 309 -3.68 -0.54 0.38
C GLU A 309 -5.08 -0.91 0.87
N ILE A 310 -5.33 -2.19 1.17
CA ILE A 310 -6.64 -2.65 1.67
C ILE A 310 -6.92 -2.12 3.07
N TYR A 311 -5.89 -2.11 3.94
CA TYR A 311 -6.03 -1.72 5.34
C TYR A 311 -5.56 -0.29 5.64
N GLU A 312 -5.14 0.45 4.61
CA GLU A 312 -4.80 1.88 4.67
C GLU A 312 -3.89 2.23 5.86
N TYR A 313 -2.84 1.44 6.08
CA TYR A 313 -1.91 1.68 7.17
C TYR A 313 -1.15 3.00 6.96
N SER A 314 -0.85 3.70 8.04
CA SER A 314 -0.15 4.99 8.02
C SER A 314 1.17 4.92 7.23
N PRO A 315 1.34 5.72 6.15
CA PRO A 315 2.52 5.67 5.30
C PRO A 315 3.83 5.96 6.06
N ASP A 316 3.77 6.91 7.00
CA ASP A 316 4.89 7.30 7.86
C ASP A 316 5.41 6.15 8.72
N LYS A 317 4.53 5.20 9.07
CA LYS A 317 4.86 4.03 9.91
C LYS A 317 5.13 2.76 9.10
N TYR A 318 4.77 2.74 7.81
CA TYR A 318 4.96 1.58 6.94
C TYR A 318 6.43 1.17 6.83
N GLY A 319 7.35 2.14 6.87
CA GLY A 319 8.78 1.87 6.86
C GLY A 319 9.27 0.93 7.97
N ALA A 320 8.68 1.02 9.16
CA ALA A 320 9.01 0.14 10.27
C ALA A 320 8.56 -1.30 9.99
N MET A 321 7.40 -1.48 9.34
CA MET A 321 6.91 -2.79 8.93
C MET A 321 7.82 -3.42 7.87
N VAL A 322 8.25 -2.64 6.87
CA VAL A 322 9.24 -3.11 5.88
C VAL A 322 10.55 -3.53 6.55
N LEU A 323 11.02 -2.77 7.55
CA LEU A 323 12.23 -3.14 8.29
C LEU A 323 12.06 -4.46 9.03
N VAL A 324 10.95 -4.65 9.75
CA VAL A 324 10.64 -5.91 10.45
C VAL A 324 10.61 -7.08 9.48
N ASP A 325 9.92 -6.91 8.34
CA ASP A 325 9.84 -7.93 7.29
C ASP A 325 11.24 -8.38 6.86
N ILE A 326 12.07 -7.42 6.42
CA ILE A 326 13.40 -7.70 5.89
C ILE A 326 14.30 -8.33 6.95
N VAL A 327 14.32 -7.80 8.18
CA VAL A 327 15.22 -8.28 9.25
C VAL A 327 14.81 -9.69 9.69
N VAL A 328 13.53 -9.90 10.00
CA VAL A 328 13.04 -11.18 10.53
C VAL A 328 13.09 -12.27 9.45
N ALA A 329 12.68 -11.97 8.21
CA ALA A 329 12.73 -12.94 7.11
C ALA A 329 14.17 -13.37 6.78
N ASN A 330 15.14 -12.45 6.79
CA ASN A 330 16.54 -12.78 6.54
C ASN A 330 17.19 -13.54 7.69
N LEU A 331 16.86 -13.20 8.94
CA LEU A 331 17.32 -13.96 10.11
C LEU A 331 16.82 -15.40 10.03
N TRP A 332 15.54 -15.59 9.69
CA TRP A 332 14.96 -16.92 9.50
C TRP A 332 15.61 -17.68 8.34
N MET A 333 15.82 -17.02 7.20
CA MET A 333 16.55 -17.61 6.07
C MET A 333 17.95 -18.07 6.48
N ALA A 334 18.69 -17.26 7.25
CA ALA A 334 20.01 -17.64 7.75
C ALA A 334 19.94 -18.90 8.62
N ILE A 335 18.95 -19.02 9.50
CA ILE A 335 18.72 -20.22 10.32
C ILE A 335 18.44 -21.44 9.43
N LEU A 336 17.58 -21.29 8.40
CA LEU A 336 17.29 -22.37 7.45
C LEU A 336 18.55 -22.82 6.72
N LEU A 337 19.34 -21.88 6.16
CA LEU A 337 20.59 -22.16 5.44
C LEU A 337 21.62 -22.88 6.34
N LEU A 338 21.76 -22.47 7.60
CA LEU A 338 22.60 -23.18 8.58
C LEU A 338 22.10 -24.61 8.83
N GLY A 339 20.78 -24.81 8.83
CA GLY A 339 20.13 -26.11 8.93
C GLY A 339 20.43 -27.02 7.73
N ILE A 340 20.55 -26.47 6.51
CA ILE A 340 20.82 -27.26 5.29
C ILE A 340 22.13 -28.02 5.40
N GLY A 341 23.17 -27.39 5.95
CA GLY A 341 24.47 -28.04 6.20
C GLY A 341 24.40 -29.22 7.17
N LYS A 342 23.27 -29.38 7.89
CA LYS A 342 22.99 -30.48 8.82
C LYS A 342 21.77 -31.30 8.40
N SER A 343 21.33 -31.19 7.14
CA SER A 343 20.11 -31.82 6.60
C SER A 343 19.99 -33.30 6.96
N GLN A 344 21.03 -34.11 6.72
CA GLN A 344 20.99 -35.55 7.06
C GLN A 344 20.72 -35.82 8.55
N LYS A 345 21.30 -35.02 9.45
CA LYS A 345 21.06 -35.18 10.90
C LYS A 345 19.62 -34.80 11.26
N ILE A 346 19.11 -33.73 10.66
CA ILE A 346 17.72 -33.27 10.86
C ILE A 346 16.74 -34.30 10.30
N ASP A 347 16.99 -34.82 9.10
CA ASP A 347 16.15 -35.84 8.44
C ASP A 347 16.13 -37.14 9.23
N ASN A 348 17.27 -37.59 9.75
CA ASN A 348 17.35 -38.75 10.64
C ASN A 348 16.53 -38.54 11.92
N TRP A 349 16.59 -37.34 12.50
CA TRP A 349 15.76 -36.98 13.65
C TRP A 349 14.27 -36.95 13.28
N LEU A 350 13.90 -36.39 12.12
CA LEU A 350 12.52 -36.38 11.60
C LEU A 350 12.03 -37.77 11.16
N LYS A 351 12.92 -38.76 11.05
CA LYS A 351 12.66 -40.08 10.45
C LYS A 351 12.12 -39.96 9.02
N ALA A 352 12.64 -38.98 8.28
CA ALA A 352 12.18 -38.62 6.96
C ALA A 352 12.67 -39.60 5.88
N ASP A 353 11.85 -39.80 4.86
CA ASP A 353 12.24 -40.51 3.64
C ASP A 353 12.68 -39.51 2.57
N ASN A 354 13.97 -39.54 2.23
CA ASN A 354 14.60 -38.62 1.28
C ASN A 354 14.47 -39.07 -0.19
N SER A 355 13.94 -40.27 -0.46
CA SER A 355 13.72 -40.76 -1.84
C SER A 355 12.84 -39.81 -2.66
N ALA A 356 11.87 -39.14 -2.01
CA ALA A 356 11.01 -38.14 -2.62
C ALA A 356 11.78 -36.94 -3.21
N ILE A 357 12.90 -36.55 -2.60
CA ILE A 357 13.75 -35.45 -3.08
C ILE A 357 14.53 -35.89 -4.32
N GLU A 358 15.06 -37.11 -4.33
CA GLU A 358 15.83 -37.64 -5.46
C GLU A 358 14.96 -37.80 -6.72
N HIS A 359 13.72 -38.28 -6.56
CA HIS A 359 12.76 -38.31 -7.67
C HIS A 359 12.42 -36.90 -8.20
N LEU A 360 12.31 -35.90 -7.32
CA LEU A 360 12.11 -34.50 -7.69
C LEU A 360 13.32 -33.93 -8.44
N LYS A 361 14.55 -34.19 -7.98
CA LYS A 361 15.79 -33.74 -8.64
C LYS A 361 15.87 -34.21 -10.09
N VAL A 362 15.53 -35.46 -10.37
CA VAL A 362 15.58 -36.05 -11.72
C VAL A 362 14.48 -35.45 -12.63
N LYS A 363 13.27 -35.25 -12.09
CA LYS A 363 12.11 -34.75 -12.87
C LYS A 363 12.23 -33.26 -13.23
N VAL A 364 12.87 -32.46 -12.38
CA VAL A 364 12.87 -31.00 -12.48
C VAL A 364 14.05 -30.45 -13.29
N SER A 365 15.18 -31.17 -13.37
CA SER A 365 16.35 -30.79 -14.20
C SER A 365 16.04 -30.61 -15.69
N ALA A 366 14.91 -31.13 -16.20
CA ALA A 366 14.54 -31.02 -17.61
C ALA A 366 13.69 -29.79 -17.98
N PHE A 367 13.15 -29.05 -17.00
CA PHE A 367 12.15 -28.00 -17.25
C PHE A 367 12.71 -26.57 -17.16
N ALA A 368 13.66 -26.29 -16.26
CA ALA A 368 14.14 -24.94 -15.98
C ALA A 368 15.04 -24.36 -17.10
N ASP A 369 15.89 -25.18 -17.71
CA ASP A 369 16.83 -24.72 -18.76
C ASP A 369 16.20 -24.67 -20.16
N LYS A 370 15.03 -25.28 -20.35
CA LYS A 370 14.40 -25.40 -21.69
C LYS A 370 13.58 -24.17 -22.11
N ILE A 371 13.23 -23.28 -21.18
CA ILE A 371 12.17 -22.26 -21.41
C ILE A 371 12.72 -20.83 -21.48
N LYS A 372 13.89 -20.55 -20.87
CA LYS A 372 14.47 -19.21 -20.85
C LYS A 372 14.96 -18.80 -22.25
N ARG A 373 14.49 -17.66 -22.74
CA ARG A 373 14.92 -17.09 -24.03
C ARG A 373 14.90 -15.57 -24.01
N ASN A 374 15.54 -14.96 -25.00
CA ASN A 374 15.49 -13.52 -25.17
C ASN A 374 14.11 -13.11 -25.72
N PRO A 375 13.40 -12.18 -25.06
CA PRO A 375 12.09 -11.73 -25.53
C PRO A 375 12.24 -10.88 -26.80
N THR A 376 11.35 -11.07 -27.76
CA THR A 376 11.17 -10.12 -28.86
C THR A 376 10.32 -8.92 -28.41
N LEU A 377 10.39 -7.80 -29.14
CA LEU A 377 9.55 -6.64 -28.87
C LEU A 377 8.05 -7.00 -28.91
N SER A 378 7.64 -7.84 -29.86
CA SER A 378 6.26 -8.31 -29.95
C SER A 378 5.81 -9.05 -28.70
N GLU A 379 6.68 -9.87 -28.09
CA GLU A 379 6.36 -10.62 -26.88
C GLU A 379 6.30 -9.72 -25.65
N LEU A 380 7.18 -8.73 -25.56
CA LEU A 380 7.08 -7.67 -24.56
C LEU A 380 5.74 -6.94 -24.68
N MET A 381 5.36 -6.55 -25.90
CA MET A 381 4.08 -5.86 -26.15
C MET A 381 2.87 -6.74 -25.81
N ILE A 382 2.91 -8.04 -26.12
CA ILE A 382 1.83 -8.96 -25.74
C ILE A 382 1.76 -9.12 -24.22
N MET A 383 2.89 -9.24 -23.52
CA MET A 383 2.90 -9.29 -22.06
C MET A 383 2.27 -8.03 -21.45
N LEU A 384 2.61 -6.85 -21.96
CA LEU A 384 2.02 -5.58 -21.52
C LEU A 384 0.53 -5.50 -21.86
N ALA A 385 0.11 -5.98 -23.04
CA ALA A 385 -1.30 -6.01 -23.43
C ALA A 385 -2.13 -6.93 -22.53
N LEU A 386 -1.61 -8.13 -22.20
CA LEU A 386 -2.25 -9.05 -21.26
C LEU A 386 -2.32 -8.44 -19.86
N ALA A 387 -1.22 -7.85 -19.39
CA ALA A 387 -1.15 -7.23 -18.07
C ALA A 387 -2.14 -6.06 -17.95
N PHE A 388 -2.02 -5.03 -18.79
CA PHE A 388 -2.86 -3.83 -18.68
C PHE A 388 -4.29 -4.04 -19.18
N GLY A 389 -4.53 -4.97 -20.11
CA GLY A 389 -5.88 -5.41 -20.45
C GLY A 389 -6.57 -6.07 -19.26
N GLY A 390 -5.84 -6.94 -18.54
CA GLY A 390 -6.32 -7.53 -17.28
C GLY A 390 -6.52 -6.50 -16.17
N VAL A 391 -5.64 -5.50 -16.05
CA VAL A 391 -5.82 -4.37 -15.12
C VAL A 391 -7.10 -3.61 -15.42
N SER A 392 -7.37 -3.29 -16.69
CA SER A 392 -8.62 -2.62 -17.08
C SER A 392 -9.85 -3.44 -16.70
N LEU A 393 -9.82 -4.76 -16.92
CA LEU A 393 -10.89 -5.67 -16.51
C LEU A 393 -11.05 -5.70 -14.98
N ALA A 394 -9.94 -5.71 -14.25
CA ALA A 394 -9.93 -5.71 -12.80
C ALA A 394 -10.55 -4.44 -12.21
N HIS A 395 -10.20 -3.26 -12.72
CA HIS A 395 -10.81 -2.00 -12.29
C HIS A 395 -12.31 -1.96 -12.58
N PHE A 396 -12.71 -2.36 -13.78
CA PHE A 396 -14.12 -2.41 -14.16
C PHE A 396 -14.91 -3.36 -13.27
N GLY A 397 -14.41 -4.57 -13.03
CA GLY A 397 -15.08 -5.52 -12.15
C GLY A 397 -15.10 -5.04 -10.69
N ALA A 398 -14.00 -4.45 -10.22
CA ALA A 398 -13.87 -3.97 -8.85
C ALA A 398 -14.88 -2.88 -8.49
N SER A 399 -15.08 -1.89 -9.38
CA SER A 399 -16.07 -0.84 -9.15
C SER A 399 -17.49 -1.42 -9.08
N ASN A 400 -17.86 -2.27 -10.04
CA ASN A 400 -19.20 -2.88 -10.09
C ASN A 400 -19.49 -3.77 -8.88
N ILE A 401 -18.53 -4.60 -8.45
CA ILE A 401 -18.70 -5.48 -7.29
C ILE A 401 -18.79 -4.63 -6.01
N THR A 402 -17.92 -3.63 -5.87
CA THR A 402 -17.92 -2.76 -4.69
C THR A 402 -19.25 -2.03 -4.57
N ASP A 403 -19.68 -1.34 -5.62
CA ASP A 403 -20.95 -0.59 -5.62
C ASP A 403 -22.15 -1.49 -5.31
N TYR A 404 -22.17 -2.71 -5.85
CA TYR A 404 -23.20 -3.68 -5.55
C TYR A 404 -23.18 -4.10 -4.08
N LEU A 405 -22.00 -4.45 -3.54
CA LEU A 405 -21.89 -4.93 -2.16
C LEU A 405 -22.20 -3.84 -1.15
N THR A 406 -21.64 -2.64 -1.34
CA THR A 406 -21.87 -1.49 -0.45
C THR A 406 -23.28 -0.92 -0.58
N SER A 407 -24.03 -1.20 -1.64
CA SER A 407 -25.44 -0.77 -1.74
C SER A 407 -26.39 -1.76 -1.06
N ASN A 408 -26.10 -3.06 -1.15
CA ASN A 408 -27.04 -4.13 -0.78
C ASN A 408 -26.79 -4.78 0.58
N PHE A 409 -25.58 -4.69 1.15
CA PHE A 409 -25.22 -5.40 2.37
C PHE A 409 -24.72 -4.46 3.46
N ASP A 410 -25.49 -4.29 4.52
CA ASP A 410 -25.12 -3.40 5.64
C ASP A 410 -23.86 -3.86 6.37
N ALA A 411 -23.60 -5.18 6.43
CA ALA A 411 -22.38 -5.75 6.99
C ALA A 411 -21.10 -5.36 6.22
N VAL A 412 -21.23 -4.94 4.95
CA VAL A 412 -20.11 -4.44 4.13
C VAL A 412 -20.00 -2.91 4.22
N LYS A 413 -21.12 -2.21 4.47
CA LYS A 413 -21.14 -0.75 4.68
C LYS A 413 -20.48 -0.35 5.99
N ASP A 414 -20.58 -1.20 7.00
CA ASP A 414 -19.93 -0.99 8.30
C ASP A 414 -18.40 -1.01 8.13
N LYS A 415 -17.78 0.17 8.17
CA LYS A 415 -16.34 0.35 7.98
C LYS A 415 -15.50 -0.28 9.10
N ASP A 416 -16.08 -0.49 10.27
CA ASP A 416 -15.42 -1.09 11.42
C ASP A 416 -15.77 -2.58 11.59
N GLY A 417 -16.61 -3.12 10.69
CA GLY A 417 -16.97 -4.53 10.66
C GLY A 417 -15.88 -5.42 10.05
N ALA A 418 -15.81 -6.69 10.48
CA ALA A 418 -14.84 -7.66 9.95
C ALA A 418 -15.00 -7.96 8.45
N LEU A 419 -16.13 -7.57 7.84
CA LEU A 419 -16.42 -7.73 6.41
C LEU A 419 -16.22 -6.42 5.61
N SER A 420 -15.76 -5.34 6.25
CA SER A 420 -15.54 -4.04 5.61
C SER A 420 -14.58 -4.10 4.42
N PHE A 421 -13.60 -5.01 4.45
CA PHE A 421 -12.66 -5.22 3.35
C PHE A 421 -13.36 -5.64 2.04
N LEU A 422 -14.56 -6.24 2.09
CA LEU A 422 -15.36 -6.56 0.91
C LEU A 422 -15.93 -5.31 0.22
N GLY A 423 -15.96 -4.18 0.92
CA GLY A 423 -16.30 -2.87 0.36
C GLY A 423 -15.10 -2.14 -0.26
N SER A 424 -13.90 -2.75 -0.26
CA SER A 424 -12.72 -2.16 -0.87
C SER A 424 -12.65 -2.50 -2.37
N SER A 425 -12.73 -1.47 -3.22
CA SER A 425 -12.45 -1.63 -4.65
C SER A 425 -11.02 -2.12 -4.90
N PHE A 426 -10.07 -1.76 -4.03
CA PHE A 426 -8.70 -2.26 -4.13
C PHE A 426 -8.63 -3.78 -3.91
N PHE A 427 -9.34 -4.31 -2.91
CA PHE A 427 -9.41 -5.75 -2.66
C PHE A 427 -9.92 -6.51 -3.90
N TRP A 428 -11.01 -6.04 -4.50
CA TRP A 428 -11.58 -6.68 -5.69
C TRP A 428 -10.69 -6.55 -6.92
N MET A 429 -10.01 -5.40 -7.09
CA MET A 429 -9.05 -5.20 -8.17
C MET A 429 -7.92 -6.25 -8.09
N ILE A 430 -7.33 -6.44 -6.92
CA ILE A 430 -6.27 -7.43 -6.69
C ILE A 430 -6.78 -8.85 -6.89
N THR A 431 -7.99 -9.14 -6.40
CA THR A 431 -8.67 -10.44 -6.55
C THR A 431 -8.89 -10.80 -8.02
N ILE A 432 -9.46 -9.89 -8.80
CA ILE A 432 -9.75 -10.11 -10.22
C ILE A 432 -8.45 -10.20 -11.02
N ALA A 433 -7.48 -9.33 -10.76
CA ALA A 433 -6.17 -9.37 -11.44
C ALA A 433 -5.47 -10.72 -11.21
N THR A 434 -5.46 -11.20 -9.97
CA THR A 434 -4.87 -12.51 -9.62
C THR A 434 -5.63 -13.66 -10.28
N ALA A 435 -6.96 -13.65 -10.23
CA ALA A 435 -7.80 -14.67 -10.89
C ALA A 435 -7.61 -14.68 -12.42
N PHE A 436 -7.47 -13.50 -13.03
CA PHE A 436 -7.21 -13.35 -14.46
C PHE A 436 -5.84 -13.93 -14.84
N GLY A 437 -4.78 -13.60 -14.10
CA GLY A 437 -3.44 -14.15 -14.35
C GLY A 437 -3.38 -15.67 -14.17
N ILE A 438 -4.03 -16.22 -13.15
CA ILE A 438 -4.19 -17.68 -12.98
C ILE A 438 -4.95 -18.29 -14.16
N THR A 439 -6.04 -17.68 -14.60
CA THR A 439 -6.80 -18.16 -15.76
C THR A 439 -5.94 -18.19 -17.02
N LEU A 440 -5.14 -17.14 -17.24
CA LEU A 440 -4.17 -17.09 -18.35
C LEU A 440 -3.08 -18.17 -18.23
N SER A 441 -2.68 -18.56 -17.03
CA SER A 441 -1.67 -19.61 -16.81
C SER A 441 -2.10 -20.99 -17.37
N TYR A 442 -3.41 -21.21 -17.56
CA TYR A 442 -3.93 -22.43 -18.20
C TYR A 442 -3.91 -22.36 -19.73
N THR A 443 -3.55 -21.22 -20.32
CA THR A 443 -3.50 -21.01 -21.78
C THR A 443 -2.07 -21.03 -22.30
N LYS A 444 -1.88 -20.78 -23.61
CA LYS A 444 -0.55 -20.59 -24.21
C LYS A 444 0.20 -19.36 -23.65
N ALA A 445 -0.50 -18.44 -22.98
CA ALA A 445 0.10 -17.25 -22.40
C ALA A 445 1.15 -17.57 -21.32
N LYS A 446 1.04 -18.71 -20.62
CA LYS A 446 2.06 -19.13 -19.63
C LYS A 446 3.49 -19.22 -20.19
N ASN A 447 3.62 -19.45 -21.50
CA ASN A 447 4.92 -19.56 -22.16
C ASN A 447 5.68 -18.23 -22.20
N TYR A 448 5.02 -17.10 -21.92
CA TYR A 448 5.66 -15.79 -21.77
C TYR A 448 6.51 -15.69 -20.51
N GLU A 449 6.39 -16.60 -19.54
CA GLU A 449 7.36 -16.67 -18.45
C GLU A 449 8.79 -16.91 -18.97
N GLY A 450 8.94 -17.74 -20.01
CA GLY A 450 10.23 -17.95 -20.68
C GLY A 450 10.82 -16.70 -21.32
N ALA A 451 9.96 -15.74 -21.67
CA ALA A 451 10.30 -14.42 -22.18
C ALA A 451 10.49 -13.37 -21.05
N GLY A 452 10.28 -13.76 -19.80
CA GLY A 452 10.53 -12.92 -18.62
C GLY A 452 9.32 -12.19 -18.06
N ALA A 453 8.09 -12.71 -18.19
CA ALA A 453 6.88 -12.12 -17.61
C ALA A 453 7.05 -11.72 -16.14
N SER A 454 7.49 -12.65 -15.29
CA SER A 454 7.72 -12.36 -13.86
C SER A 454 8.80 -11.32 -13.60
N LYS A 455 9.77 -11.14 -14.51
CA LYS A 455 10.79 -10.07 -14.39
C LYS A 455 10.19 -8.70 -14.66
N ILE A 456 9.32 -8.57 -15.66
CA ILE A 456 8.57 -7.33 -15.90
C ILE A 456 7.65 -7.03 -14.71
N GLY A 457 6.96 -8.04 -14.18
CA GLY A 457 6.19 -7.89 -12.94
C GLY A 457 7.05 -7.42 -11.76
N SER A 458 8.27 -7.95 -11.62
CA SER A 458 9.20 -7.50 -10.58
C SER A 458 9.62 -6.02 -10.76
N ILE A 459 9.83 -5.56 -11.99
CA ILE A 459 10.11 -4.13 -12.27
C ILE A 459 8.95 -3.25 -11.77
N PHE A 460 7.72 -3.64 -12.04
CA PHE A 460 6.52 -2.94 -11.58
C PHE A 460 6.43 -2.87 -10.05
N ILE A 461 6.76 -3.98 -9.36
CA ILE A 461 6.86 -3.99 -7.89
C ILE A 461 7.96 -3.04 -7.39
N TYR A 462 9.14 -3.01 -8.02
CA TYR A 462 10.21 -2.11 -7.58
C TYR A 462 9.89 -0.63 -7.80
N ILE A 463 9.13 -0.28 -8.84
CA ILE A 463 8.59 1.08 -9.02
C ILE A 463 7.64 1.43 -7.87
N LEU A 464 6.76 0.50 -7.50
CA LEU A 464 5.87 0.68 -6.34
C LEU A 464 6.67 0.86 -5.05
N VAL A 465 7.63 -0.01 -4.78
CA VAL A 465 8.54 0.07 -3.62
C VAL A 465 9.21 1.45 -3.54
N ALA A 466 9.82 1.91 -4.64
CA ALA A 466 10.48 3.20 -4.67
C ALA A 466 9.49 4.36 -4.43
N SER A 467 8.28 4.26 -4.99
CA SER A 467 7.23 5.27 -4.78
C SER A 467 6.71 5.30 -3.35
N ILE A 468 6.64 4.15 -2.67
CA ILE A 468 6.30 4.06 -1.24
C ILE A 468 7.42 4.62 -0.39
N GLY A 469 8.69 4.43 -0.78
CA GLY A 469 9.83 5.03 -0.10
C GLY A 469 9.71 6.55 0.05
N MET A 470 9.08 7.26 -0.90
CA MET A 470 8.82 8.69 -0.77
C MET A 470 7.88 9.05 0.40
N LYS A 471 7.04 8.12 0.82
CA LYS A 471 6.07 8.28 1.91
C LYS A 471 6.65 7.93 3.28
N MET A 472 7.83 7.32 3.33
CA MET A 472 8.42 6.83 4.57
C MET A 472 9.12 7.94 5.33
N ASP A 473 8.89 7.99 6.64
CA ASP A 473 9.62 8.82 7.58
C ASP A 473 10.72 7.99 8.26
N LEU A 474 11.99 8.27 7.95
CA LEU A 474 13.12 7.51 8.48
C LEU A 474 13.35 7.74 9.97
N GLY A 475 12.94 8.88 10.53
CA GLY A 475 13.04 9.14 11.97
C GLY A 475 12.15 8.17 12.75
N LYS A 476 10.92 7.96 12.26
CA LYS A 476 9.91 7.11 12.90
C LYS A 476 10.20 5.61 12.82
N VAL A 477 11.02 5.16 11.87
CA VAL A 477 11.36 3.73 11.71
C VAL A 477 12.05 3.15 12.96
N LEU A 478 12.81 3.96 13.70
CA LEU A 478 13.55 3.51 14.88
C LEU A 478 12.82 3.75 16.21
N GLU A 479 11.68 4.42 16.20
CA GLU A 479 10.95 4.81 17.42
C GLU A 479 10.27 3.62 18.11
N ASN A 480 9.96 2.55 17.38
CA ASN A 480 9.27 1.39 17.94
C ASN A 480 10.03 0.07 17.70
N PRO A 481 11.16 -0.16 18.42
CA PRO A 481 11.90 -1.42 18.33
C PRO A 481 11.06 -2.64 18.76
N GLY A 482 9.96 -2.42 19.51
CA GLY A 482 9.00 -3.46 19.90
C GLY A 482 8.40 -4.22 18.71
N LEU A 483 8.29 -3.59 17.53
CA LEU A 483 7.80 -4.23 16.32
C LEU A 483 8.70 -5.39 15.86
N ILE A 484 10.03 -5.28 16.04
CA ILE A 484 10.95 -6.38 15.72
C ILE A 484 10.72 -7.54 16.70
N ALA A 485 10.50 -7.25 17.99
CA ALA A 485 10.19 -8.29 18.98
C ALA A 485 8.90 -9.03 18.63
N ILE A 486 7.83 -8.31 18.25
CA ILE A 486 6.59 -8.91 17.75
C ILE A 486 6.88 -9.83 16.57
N GLY A 487 7.65 -9.36 15.58
CA GLY A 487 8.02 -10.15 14.41
C GLY A 487 8.80 -11.42 14.74
N LEU A 488 9.74 -11.37 15.70
CA LEU A 488 10.51 -12.53 16.14
C LEU A 488 9.64 -13.56 16.90
N VAL A 489 8.73 -13.10 17.76
CA VAL A 489 7.77 -13.98 18.46
C VAL A 489 6.84 -14.64 17.45
N TRP A 490 6.32 -13.87 16.50
CA TRP A 490 5.47 -14.38 15.42
C TRP A 490 6.21 -15.44 14.58
N MET A 491 7.45 -15.17 14.17
CA MET A 491 8.26 -16.14 13.42
C MET A 491 8.53 -17.42 14.21
N THR A 492 8.61 -17.33 15.54
CA THR A 492 8.77 -18.50 16.41
C THR A 492 7.56 -19.42 16.35
N PHE A 493 6.33 -18.89 16.36
CA PHE A 493 5.11 -19.69 16.19
C PHE A 493 5.08 -20.41 14.84
N HIS A 494 5.42 -19.69 13.77
CA HIS A 494 5.55 -20.25 12.43
C HIS A 494 6.56 -21.41 12.37
N ALA A 495 7.77 -21.18 12.88
CA ALA A 495 8.83 -22.18 12.92
C ALA A 495 8.45 -23.40 13.79
N ALA A 496 7.88 -23.17 14.97
CA ALA A 496 7.48 -24.23 15.89
C ALA A 496 6.41 -25.14 15.27
N LEU A 497 5.39 -24.56 14.63
CA LEU A 497 4.33 -25.33 13.96
C LEU A 497 4.88 -26.15 12.80
N LEU A 498 5.76 -25.57 11.98
CA LEU A 498 6.43 -26.29 10.89
C LEU A 498 7.25 -27.48 11.40
N ILE A 499 8.04 -27.29 12.44
CA ILE A 499 8.85 -28.36 13.05
C ILE A 499 7.94 -29.47 13.58
N LEU A 500 6.86 -29.10 14.27
CA LEU A 500 5.89 -30.05 14.80
C LEU A 500 5.26 -30.89 13.68
N VAL A 501 4.71 -30.25 12.65
CA VAL A 501 4.05 -30.99 11.55
C VAL A 501 5.05 -31.81 10.75
N ALA A 502 6.25 -31.28 10.48
CA ALA A 502 7.30 -32.04 9.79
C ALA A 502 7.65 -33.33 10.56
N LYS A 503 7.67 -33.26 11.90
CA LYS A 503 7.88 -34.43 12.75
C LYS A 503 6.73 -35.42 12.67
N LEU A 504 5.49 -34.94 12.70
CA LEU A 504 4.27 -35.78 12.65
C LEU A 504 4.16 -36.54 11.32
N ILE A 505 4.41 -35.87 10.20
CA ILE A 505 4.29 -36.47 8.85
C ILE A 505 5.60 -37.07 8.32
N ARG A 506 6.68 -36.99 9.11
CA ARG A 506 8.04 -37.41 8.73
C ARG A 506 8.47 -36.76 7.41
N ALA A 507 8.29 -35.45 7.32
CA ALA A 507 8.69 -34.67 6.14
C ALA A 507 10.21 -34.45 6.15
N PRO A 508 10.88 -34.60 5.00
CA PRO A 508 12.25 -34.13 4.84
C PRO A 508 12.40 -32.64 5.16
N PHE A 509 13.55 -32.27 5.72
CA PHE A 509 13.91 -30.90 6.02
C PHE A 509 13.84 -29.99 4.78
N PHE A 510 14.08 -30.55 3.59
CA PHE A 510 13.88 -29.86 2.31
C PHE A 510 12.48 -29.22 2.20
N PHE A 511 11.41 -29.98 2.44
CA PHE A 511 10.04 -29.44 2.31
C PHE A 511 9.70 -28.45 3.41
N LEU A 512 10.25 -28.65 4.62
CA LEU A 512 10.13 -27.66 5.69
C LEU A 512 10.78 -26.34 5.27
N ALA A 513 12.04 -26.38 4.85
CA ALA A 513 12.81 -25.18 4.53
C ALA A 513 12.26 -24.44 3.30
N VAL A 514 12.01 -25.16 2.21
CA VAL A 514 11.50 -24.54 0.97
C VAL A 514 10.04 -24.11 1.13
N GLY A 515 9.20 -24.92 1.78
CA GLY A 515 7.81 -24.55 2.08
C GLY A 515 7.74 -23.31 2.96
N SER A 516 8.51 -23.29 4.05
CA SER A 516 8.60 -22.13 4.92
C SER A 516 9.09 -20.87 4.20
N GLN A 517 10.11 -21.00 3.35
CA GLN A 517 10.69 -19.83 2.69
C GLN A 517 9.81 -19.34 1.54
N ALA A 518 9.01 -20.21 0.92
CA ALA A 518 7.99 -19.81 -0.04
C ALA A 518 6.92 -18.92 0.60
N ASN A 519 6.61 -19.12 1.88
CA ASN A 519 5.79 -18.21 2.68
C ASN A 519 6.55 -16.92 3.02
N VAL A 520 7.56 -17.02 3.90
CA VAL A 520 8.19 -15.86 4.54
C VAL A 520 9.05 -15.03 3.60
N GLY A 521 9.66 -15.67 2.61
CA GLY A 521 10.69 -15.09 1.76
C GLY A 521 10.28 -14.89 0.30
N GLY A 522 9.10 -15.36 -0.08
CA GLY A 522 8.51 -15.22 -1.42
C GLY A 522 9.41 -15.68 -2.57
N ALA A 523 9.12 -15.16 -3.77
CA ALA A 523 9.77 -15.60 -5.01
C ALA A 523 11.25 -15.21 -5.11
N ALA A 524 11.72 -14.27 -4.28
CA ALA A 524 13.11 -13.84 -4.27
C ALA A 524 14.03 -14.83 -3.55
N SER A 525 13.59 -15.39 -2.41
CA SER A 525 14.49 -16.16 -1.52
C SER A 525 14.14 -17.64 -1.37
N ALA A 526 12.91 -18.07 -1.66
CA ALA A 526 12.58 -19.50 -1.70
C ALA A 526 13.44 -20.28 -2.72
N PRO A 527 13.73 -19.75 -3.93
CA PRO A 527 14.64 -20.41 -4.87
C PRO A 527 16.08 -20.51 -4.36
N ILE A 528 16.53 -19.52 -3.57
CA ILE A 528 17.86 -19.51 -2.96
C ILE A 528 17.99 -20.68 -1.97
N VAL A 529 17.03 -20.80 -1.04
CA VAL A 529 16.98 -21.91 -0.07
C VAL A 529 16.89 -23.26 -0.79
N ALA A 530 16.07 -23.38 -1.84
CA ALA A 530 15.97 -24.62 -2.61
C ALA A 530 17.29 -24.97 -3.34
N SER A 531 17.95 -23.97 -3.96
CA SER A 531 19.22 -24.14 -4.67
C SER A 531 20.36 -24.58 -3.76
N ALA A 532 20.31 -24.18 -2.49
CA ALA A 532 21.28 -24.59 -1.47
C ALA A 532 21.19 -26.08 -1.12
N PHE A 533 20.04 -26.74 -1.36
CA PHE A 533 19.95 -28.21 -1.35
C PHE A 533 20.47 -28.81 -2.64
N HIS A 534 20.05 -28.28 -3.79
CA HIS A 534 20.57 -28.65 -5.10
C HIS A 534 20.13 -27.63 -6.17
N PRO A 535 21.00 -27.23 -7.12
CA PRO A 535 20.65 -26.25 -8.15
C PRO A 535 19.39 -26.58 -8.96
N SER A 536 19.13 -27.87 -9.25
CA SER A 536 17.93 -28.28 -9.98
C SER A 536 16.61 -28.11 -9.21
N LEU A 537 16.66 -27.86 -7.90
CA LEU A 537 15.48 -27.65 -7.06
C LEU A 537 15.05 -26.18 -7.00
N THR A 538 15.81 -25.26 -7.58
CA THR A 538 15.51 -23.82 -7.64
C THR A 538 14.08 -23.55 -8.14
N SER A 539 13.66 -24.25 -9.19
CA SER A 539 12.32 -24.12 -9.76
C SER A 539 11.20 -24.65 -8.85
N VAL A 540 11.49 -25.57 -7.93
CA VAL A 540 10.51 -25.98 -6.90
C VAL A 540 10.24 -24.82 -5.95
N GLY A 541 11.29 -24.11 -5.53
CA GLY A 541 11.18 -22.90 -4.73
C GLY A 541 10.39 -21.80 -5.44
N VAL A 542 10.64 -21.61 -6.74
CA VAL A 542 9.86 -20.68 -7.58
C VAL A 542 8.39 -21.09 -7.60
N LEU A 543 8.07 -22.35 -7.92
CA LEU A 543 6.69 -22.83 -8.01
C LEU A 543 5.89 -22.63 -6.72
N LEU A 544 6.48 -23.00 -5.57
CA LEU A 544 5.83 -22.82 -4.27
C LEU A 544 5.68 -21.33 -3.90
N ALA A 545 6.67 -20.50 -4.19
CA ALA A 545 6.58 -19.07 -3.92
C ALA A 545 5.52 -18.37 -4.79
N VAL A 546 5.42 -18.74 -6.07
CA VAL A 546 4.39 -18.18 -6.95
C VAL A 546 2.99 -18.66 -6.52
N PHE A 547 2.87 -19.88 -5.98
CA PHE A 547 1.63 -20.31 -5.33
C PHE A 547 1.28 -19.46 -4.10
N GLY A 548 2.28 -18.95 -3.38
CA GLY A 548 2.14 -17.91 -2.35
C GLY A 548 1.36 -16.68 -2.81
N TYR A 549 1.61 -16.16 -4.02
CA TYR A 549 0.88 -14.99 -4.53
C TYR A 549 -0.64 -15.19 -4.60
N VAL A 550 -1.08 -16.45 -4.82
CA VAL A 550 -2.49 -16.81 -4.92
C VAL A 550 -3.18 -16.82 -3.56
N VAL A 551 -2.55 -17.44 -2.57
CA VAL A 551 -3.15 -17.62 -1.23
C VAL A 551 -2.86 -16.45 -0.30
N GLY A 552 -1.86 -15.63 -0.63
CA GLY A 552 -1.30 -14.55 0.19
C GLY A 552 -2.33 -13.58 0.72
N THR A 553 -3.05 -12.89 -0.18
CA THR A 553 -4.00 -11.84 0.21
C THR A 553 -5.11 -12.39 1.12
N TYR A 554 -5.67 -13.55 0.78
CA TYR A 554 -6.76 -14.15 1.55
C TYR A 554 -6.29 -14.66 2.92
N GLY A 555 -5.13 -15.32 2.97
CA GLY A 555 -4.52 -15.75 4.24
C GLY A 555 -4.16 -14.57 5.12
N ALA A 556 -3.64 -13.49 4.53
CA ALA A 556 -3.30 -12.27 5.24
C ALA A 556 -4.53 -11.54 5.77
N ILE A 557 -5.64 -11.47 5.01
CA ILE A 557 -6.92 -10.94 5.50
C ILE A 557 -7.43 -11.74 6.70
N LEU A 558 -7.42 -13.07 6.62
CA LEU A 558 -7.82 -13.91 7.75
C LEU A 558 -6.95 -13.64 8.99
N CYS A 559 -5.62 -13.59 8.81
CA CYS A 559 -4.69 -13.23 9.88
C CYS A 559 -5.02 -11.85 10.46
N THR A 560 -5.32 -10.88 9.60
CA THR A 560 -5.61 -9.49 9.98
C THR A 560 -6.87 -9.38 10.82
N ILE A 561 -7.95 -10.07 10.45
CA ILE A 561 -9.18 -10.14 11.24
C ILE A 561 -8.90 -10.70 12.63
N LEU A 562 -8.12 -11.78 12.71
CA LEU A 562 -7.76 -12.38 14.00
C LEU A 562 -6.86 -11.45 14.83
N MET A 563 -5.94 -10.72 14.19
CA MET A 563 -5.08 -9.74 14.86
C MET A 563 -5.87 -8.54 15.38
N GLU A 564 -6.83 -8.05 14.60
CA GLU A 564 -7.74 -6.98 15.04
C GLU A 564 -8.52 -7.43 16.28
N MET A 565 -9.08 -8.64 16.27
CA MET A 565 -9.76 -9.21 17.43
C MET A 565 -8.84 -9.32 18.64
N ALA A 566 -7.61 -9.81 18.45
CA ALA A 566 -6.61 -9.93 19.52
C ALA A 566 -6.19 -8.57 20.10
N SER A 567 -6.18 -7.51 19.28
CA SER A 567 -5.82 -6.16 19.74
C SER A 567 -6.85 -5.48 20.64
N LYS A 568 -8.06 -6.05 20.76
CA LYS A 568 -9.16 -5.54 21.59
C LYS A 568 -9.20 -6.16 22.99
N VAL A 569 -8.35 -7.15 23.26
CA VAL A 569 -8.23 -7.88 24.54
C VAL A 569 -7.03 -7.35 25.29
#